data_AF-A0A2N3AKP9-F1
#
_entry.id   AF-A0A2N3AKP9-F1
#
_cell.length_a   1.000
_cell.length_b   1.000
_cell.length_c   1.000
_cell.angle_alpha   90.00
_cell.angle_beta   90.00
_cell.angle_gamma   90.00
#
_symmetry.space_group_name_H-M   'P 1'
#
loop_
_entity.id
_entity.type
_entity.pdbx_description
1 polymer ?
#
loop_
_entity_poly.entity_id
_entity_poly.type
_entity_poly.pdbx_seq_one_letter_code
_entity_poly.pdbx_strand_id
1 'polypeptide(L)'
;MKGKLNQWACLCEICKQKFKEKFNYEIPTEFSQDVVEFREETITNFLAEMSRFARQKRVKNAVCLLPIESSISGIKNWDRVCGIETMDIFGTDPYWISFEQKATSMGFGKKALKSLEVVKFVGYFSQKIQDLCKKYGKEGQIWIQAFKIPEGREQEVAIAIDTAYNLGIRNIAAWGYDGCRSISS
;
A
#
# COMPACT_ATOMS: atom_id res chain seq x y z
N MET A 1 9.56 -15.74 -2.08
CA MET A 1 10.76 -15.19 -2.73
C MET A 1 10.94 -13.73 -2.31
N LYS A 2 11.97 -13.42 -1.52
CA LYS A 2 12.38 -12.04 -1.23
C LYS A 2 13.12 -11.52 -2.48
N GLY A 3 12.57 -10.55 -3.18
CA GLY A 3 13.25 -9.92 -4.32
C GLY A 3 14.60 -9.36 -3.88
N LYS A 4 15.69 -9.73 -4.59
CA LYS A 4 17.02 -9.18 -4.31
C LYS A 4 16.96 -7.66 -4.52
N LEU A 5 17.59 -6.89 -3.63
CA LEU A 5 17.67 -5.42 -3.64
C LEU A 5 18.20 -4.83 -4.97
N ASN A 6 18.78 -5.65 -5.86
CA ASN A 6 19.28 -5.25 -7.18
C ASN A 6 18.25 -5.42 -8.32
N GLN A 7 17.02 -5.87 -8.04
CA GLN A 7 15.94 -6.00 -9.03
C GLN A 7 14.93 -4.86 -8.86
N TRP A 8 15.35 -3.65 -9.21
CA TRP A 8 14.54 -2.45 -9.09
C TRP A 8 13.62 -2.21 -10.30
N ALA A 9 13.80 -2.96 -11.40
CA ALA A 9 12.90 -2.94 -12.56
C ALA A 9 12.75 -4.33 -13.19
N CYS A 10 11.66 -4.52 -13.95
CA CYS A 10 11.52 -5.64 -14.88
C CYS A 10 12.32 -5.33 -16.15
N LEU A 11 13.15 -6.27 -16.59
CA LEU A 11 13.99 -6.17 -17.79
C LEU A 11 13.55 -7.17 -18.87
N CYS A 12 12.29 -7.60 -18.87
CA CYS A 12 11.77 -8.42 -19.97
C CYS A 12 11.69 -7.62 -21.27
N GLU A 13 11.62 -8.30 -22.42
CA GLU A 13 11.59 -7.64 -23.74
C GLU A 13 10.44 -6.64 -23.89
N ILE A 14 9.28 -6.93 -23.29
CA ILE A 14 8.13 -6.01 -23.29
C ILE A 14 8.45 -4.72 -22.51
N CYS A 15 9.07 -4.83 -21.34
CA CYS A 15 9.43 -3.66 -20.53
C CYS A 15 10.53 -2.83 -21.19
N LYS A 16 11.55 -3.47 -21.78
CA LYS A 16 12.59 -2.77 -22.55
C LYS A 16 12.00 -2.01 -23.73
N GLN A 17 11.16 -2.67 -24.52
CA GLN A 17 10.49 -2.05 -25.66
C GLN A 17 9.65 -0.85 -25.24
N LYS A 18 8.75 -1.01 -24.25
CA LYS A 18 7.89 0.09 -23.78
C LYS A 18 8.69 1.24 -23.16
N PHE A 19 9.80 0.95 -22.47
CA PHE A 19 10.68 1.97 -21.94
C PHE A 19 11.32 2.77 -23.08
N LYS A 20 11.89 2.08 -24.08
CA LYS A 20 12.51 2.69 -25.25
C LYS A 20 11.52 3.51 -26.08
N GLU A 21 10.31 3.01 -26.28
CA GLU A 21 9.23 3.75 -26.95
C GLU A 21 8.90 5.06 -26.22
N LYS A 22 8.92 5.05 -24.89
CA LYS A 22 8.60 6.23 -24.07
C LYS A 22 9.75 7.24 -23.99
N PHE A 23 10.96 6.79 -23.67
CA PHE A 23 12.09 7.67 -23.36
C PHE A 23 13.10 7.81 -24.50
N ASN A 24 12.95 7.05 -25.59
CA ASN A 24 13.84 7.05 -26.75
C ASN A 24 15.29 6.60 -26.46
N TYR A 25 15.50 5.81 -25.41
CA TYR A 25 16.78 5.16 -25.10
C TYR A 25 16.57 3.82 -24.36
N GLU A 26 17.60 2.97 -24.30
CA GLU A 26 17.53 1.67 -23.61
C GLU A 26 17.37 1.86 -22.10
N ILE A 27 16.66 0.94 -21.43
CA ILE A 27 16.53 1.01 -19.97
C ILE A 27 17.93 0.99 -19.32
N PRO A 28 18.25 1.95 -18.43
CA PRO A 28 19.59 2.06 -17.87
C PRO A 28 19.93 0.85 -16.99
N THR A 29 21.20 0.63 -16.71
CA THR A 29 21.66 -0.39 -15.75
C THR A 29 21.59 0.08 -14.30
N GLU A 30 21.21 1.34 -14.09
CA GLU A 30 21.12 1.99 -12.78
C GLU A 30 19.71 2.53 -12.52
N PHE A 31 19.39 2.69 -11.24
CA PHE A 31 18.09 3.21 -10.81
C PHE A 31 18.00 4.73 -11.08
N SER A 32 17.26 5.11 -12.13
CA SER A 32 17.06 6.50 -12.52
C SER A 32 15.65 7.00 -12.21
N GLN A 33 15.43 8.31 -12.34
CA GLN A 33 14.09 8.89 -12.20
C GLN A 33 13.14 8.42 -13.32
N ASP A 34 13.64 8.25 -14.54
CA ASP A 34 12.86 7.72 -15.68
C ASP A 34 12.40 6.28 -15.43
N VAL A 35 13.25 5.48 -14.78
CA VAL A 35 12.88 4.13 -14.31
C VAL A 35 11.76 4.19 -13.27
N VAL A 36 11.84 5.10 -12.30
CA VAL A 36 10.77 5.30 -11.30
C VAL A 36 9.47 5.64 -11.99
N GLU A 37 9.50 6.61 -12.90
CA GLU A 37 8.33 7.06 -13.63
C GLU A 37 7.74 5.94 -14.50
N PHE A 38 8.59 5.19 -15.22
CA PHE A 38 8.18 4.04 -16.02
C PHE A 38 7.45 2.99 -15.19
N ARG A 39 8.01 2.65 -14.01
CA ARG A 39 7.43 1.64 -13.11
C ARG A 39 6.07 2.09 -12.59
N GLU A 40 5.98 3.32 -12.09
CA GLU A 40 4.73 3.87 -11.55
C GLU A 40 3.65 3.97 -12.61
N GLU A 41 4.00 4.40 -13.82
CA GLU A 41 3.05 4.47 -14.92
C GLU A 41 2.61 3.07 -15.37
N THR A 42 3.55 2.14 -15.54
CA THR A 42 3.23 0.78 -15.99
C THR A 42 2.25 0.09 -15.05
N ILE A 43 2.49 0.15 -13.73
CA ILE A 43 1.59 -0.48 -12.76
C ILE A 43 0.25 0.26 -12.67
N THR A 44 0.24 1.59 -12.74
CA THR A 44 -1.01 2.38 -12.72
C THR A 44 -1.87 2.06 -13.95
N ASN A 45 -1.27 2.00 -15.14
CA ASN A 45 -1.95 1.68 -16.38
C ASN A 45 -2.54 0.27 -16.35
N PHE A 46 -1.78 -0.70 -15.81
CA PHE A 46 -2.28 -2.06 -15.60
C PHE A 46 -3.47 -2.10 -14.64
N LEU A 47 -3.41 -1.39 -13.49
CA LEU A 47 -4.53 -1.29 -12.56
C LEU A 47 -5.77 -0.66 -13.23
N ALA A 48 -5.57 0.37 -14.07
CA ALA A 48 -6.65 1.00 -14.82
C ALA A 48 -7.28 0.05 -15.85
N GLU A 49 -6.47 -0.75 -16.55
CA GLU A 49 -6.94 -1.76 -17.49
C GLU A 49 -7.76 -2.86 -16.79
N MET A 50 -7.20 -3.45 -15.72
CA MET A 50 -7.86 -4.51 -14.97
C MET A 50 -9.16 -4.03 -14.31
N SER A 51 -9.17 -2.81 -13.78
CA SER A 51 -10.38 -2.24 -13.18
C SER A 51 -11.46 -1.92 -14.21
N ARG A 52 -11.11 -1.50 -15.44
CA ARG A 52 -12.05 -1.39 -16.56
C ARG A 52 -12.67 -2.74 -16.91
N PHE A 53 -11.85 -3.78 -17.03
CA PHE A 53 -12.34 -5.13 -17.30
C PHE A 53 -13.29 -5.62 -16.19
N ALA A 54 -12.91 -5.47 -14.93
CA ALA A 54 -13.74 -5.82 -13.79
C ALA A 54 -15.08 -5.05 -13.76
N ARG A 55 -15.06 -3.74 -14.05
CA ARG A 55 -16.29 -2.93 -14.15
C ARG A 55 -17.22 -3.43 -15.26
N GLN A 56 -16.70 -3.88 -16.41
CA GLN A 56 -17.53 -4.49 -17.47
C GLN A 56 -18.23 -5.78 -17.00
N LYS A 57 -17.65 -6.47 -16.00
CA LYS A 57 -18.27 -7.63 -15.32
C LYS A 57 -19.17 -7.24 -14.14
N ARG A 58 -19.42 -5.94 -13.93
CA ARG A 58 -20.28 -5.37 -12.89
C ARG A 58 -19.82 -5.69 -11.46
N VAL A 59 -18.51 -5.84 -11.25
CA VAL A 59 -17.93 -5.97 -9.91
C VAL A 59 -17.26 -4.66 -9.48
N LYS A 60 -17.27 -4.40 -8.16
CA LYS A 60 -16.55 -3.26 -7.59
C LYS A 60 -15.05 -3.52 -7.59
N ASN A 61 -14.28 -2.46 -7.81
CA ASN A 61 -12.82 -2.48 -7.73
C ASN A 61 -12.34 -1.91 -6.40
N ALA A 62 -11.49 -2.67 -5.73
CA ALA A 62 -10.79 -2.25 -4.53
C ALA A 62 -9.28 -2.43 -4.71
N VAL A 63 -8.50 -1.47 -4.24
CA VAL A 63 -7.04 -1.58 -4.21
C VAL A 63 -6.51 -1.17 -2.84
N CYS A 64 -5.57 -1.96 -2.33
CA CYS A 64 -4.85 -1.67 -1.10
C CYS A 64 -3.37 -1.46 -1.43
N LEU A 65 -2.84 -0.28 -1.15
CA LEU A 65 -1.42 0.00 -1.30
C LEU A 65 -0.72 -0.09 0.05
N LEU A 66 0.51 -0.61 0.05
CA LEU A 66 1.34 -0.61 1.25
C LEU A 66 1.56 0.82 1.75
N PRO A 67 1.60 1.06 3.07
CA PRO A 67 1.81 2.38 3.67
C PRO A 67 3.29 2.80 3.58
N ILE A 68 3.81 2.88 2.35
CA ILE A 68 5.20 3.21 2.03
C ILE A 68 5.20 4.31 0.97
N GLU A 69 5.85 5.43 1.28
CA GLU A 69 5.96 6.60 0.39
C GLU A 69 7.37 6.72 -0.21
N SER A 70 7.90 5.60 -0.72
CA SER A 70 9.23 5.54 -1.32
C SER A 70 9.15 5.18 -2.80
N SER A 71 10.01 5.80 -3.62
CA SER A 71 10.17 5.44 -5.03
C SER A 71 10.91 4.10 -5.22
N ILE A 72 11.62 3.63 -4.19
CA ILE A 72 12.38 2.37 -4.24
C ILE A 72 11.41 1.18 -4.38
N SER A 73 10.29 1.22 -3.66
CA SER A 73 9.30 0.13 -3.64
C SER A 73 7.87 0.65 -3.62
N GLY A 74 7.04 0.12 -4.51
CA GLY A 74 5.61 0.44 -4.57
C GLY A 74 5.32 1.63 -5.48
N ILE A 75 4.17 2.26 -5.24
CA ILE A 75 3.68 3.44 -5.95
C ILE A 75 3.77 4.59 -4.97
N LYS A 76 4.62 5.58 -5.23
CA LYS A 76 4.74 6.77 -4.37
C LYS A 76 3.54 7.68 -4.56
N ASN A 77 3.13 7.88 -5.81
CA ASN A 77 2.04 8.79 -6.15
C ASN A 77 0.67 8.10 -6.09
N TRP A 78 0.07 8.09 -4.90
CA TRP A 78 -1.25 7.46 -4.66
C TRP A 78 -2.40 8.13 -5.40
N ASP A 79 -2.29 9.42 -5.74
CA ASP A 79 -3.28 10.13 -6.56
C ASP A 79 -3.53 9.42 -7.90
N ARG A 80 -2.46 8.90 -8.54
CA ARG A 80 -2.57 8.20 -9.83
C ARG A 80 -3.46 6.96 -9.75
N VAL A 81 -3.45 6.28 -8.61
CA VAL A 81 -4.21 5.04 -8.40
C VAL A 81 -5.62 5.35 -7.88
N CYS A 82 -5.74 6.23 -6.89
CA CYS A 82 -7.03 6.63 -6.33
C CYS A 82 -7.90 7.34 -7.39
N GLY A 83 -7.28 8.13 -8.27
CA GLY A 83 -7.93 8.84 -9.37
C GLY A 83 -8.33 7.97 -10.56
N ILE A 84 -8.04 6.67 -10.56
CA ILE A 84 -8.54 5.77 -11.62
C ILE A 84 -10.08 5.81 -11.59
N GLU A 85 -10.68 6.20 -12.72
CA GLU A 85 -12.13 6.36 -12.86
C GLU A 85 -12.88 5.09 -12.46
N THR A 86 -12.30 3.93 -12.83
CA THR A 86 -12.85 2.60 -12.57
C THR A 86 -12.61 2.04 -11.19
N MET A 87 -11.86 2.74 -10.33
CA MET A 87 -11.66 2.37 -8.94
C MET A 87 -12.84 2.83 -8.08
N ASP A 88 -13.31 1.99 -7.16
CA ASP A 88 -14.43 2.31 -6.27
C ASP A 88 -13.96 2.47 -4.82
N ILE A 89 -13.05 1.59 -4.37
CA ILE A 89 -12.50 1.56 -3.01
C ILE A 89 -10.99 1.72 -3.06
N PHE A 90 -10.45 2.64 -2.27
CA PHE A 90 -9.02 2.87 -2.13
C PHE A 90 -8.60 2.76 -0.67
N GLY A 91 -7.60 1.92 -0.40
CA GLY A 91 -7.16 1.68 0.97
C GLY A 91 -5.68 1.47 1.13
N THR A 92 -5.29 1.34 2.40
CA THR A 92 -3.93 1.00 2.82
C THR A 92 -3.99 0.18 4.10
N ASP A 93 -2.84 -0.36 4.49
CA ASP A 93 -2.71 -1.31 5.57
C ASP A 93 -1.61 -0.94 6.59
N PRO A 94 -1.88 0.05 7.47
CA PRO A 94 -0.91 0.59 8.43
C PRO A 94 -0.65 -0.37 9.61
N TYR A 95 -0.03 -1.52 9.36
CA TYR A 95 0.33 -2.53 10.35
C TYR A 95 1.49 -2.07 11.25
N TRP A 96 1.18 -1.38 12.34
CA TRP A 96 2.15 -0.75 13.23
C TRP A 96 3.17 -1.73 13.82
N ILE A 97 2.77 -2.95 14.20
CA ILE A 97 3.68 -3.95 14.77
C ILE A 97 4.66 -4.46 13.70
N SER A 98 4.17 -4.69 12.48
CA SER A 98 5.04 -5.13 11.37
C SER A 98 6.08 -4.07 11.00
N PHE A 99 5.70 -2.78 11.05
CA PHE A 99 6.62 -1.67 10.82
C PHE A 99 7.61 -1.47 11.99
N GLU A 100 7.17 -1.66 13.24
CA GLU A 100 8.03 -1.66 14.43
C GLU A 100 9.14 -2.70 14.33
N GLN A 101 8.78 -3.93 13.97
CA GLN A 101 9.73 -5.04 13.85
C GLN A 101 10.74 -4.78 12.74
N LYS A 102 10.31 -4.20 11.60
CA LYS A 102 11.23 -3.79 10.53
C LYS A 102 12.19 -2.69 11.01
N ALA A 103 11.69 -1.65 11.66
CA ALA A 103 12.53 -0.58 12.20
C ALA A 103 13.58 -1.13 13.19
N THR A 104 13.14 -2.01 14.11
CA THR A 104 14.02 -2.73 15.04
C THR A 104 15.10 -3.53 14.31
N SER A 105 14.72 -4.28 13.27
CA SER A 105 15.66 -5.11 12.50
C SER A 105 16.71 -4.28 11.72
N MET A 106 16.42 -3.01 11.45
CA MET A 106 17.32 -2.07 10.78
C MET A 106 18.21 -1.28 11.77
N GLY A 107 18.22 -1.65 13.06
CA GLY A 107 19.07 -1.02 14.07
C GLY A 107 18.47 0.24 14.71
N PHE A 108 17.25 0.63 14.34
CA PHE A 108 16.50 1.66 15.05
C PHE A 108 15.90 0.98 16.29
N GLY A 109 16.54 1.16 17.46
CA GLY A 109 16.36 0.31 18.66
C GLY A 109 14.91 -0.03 19.06
N LYS A 110 14.75 -1.15 19.78
CA LYS A 110 13.47 -1.61 20.34
C LYS A 110 12.84 -0.53 21.23
N LYS A 111 11.89 0.23 20.70
CA LYS A 111 10.89 0.89 21.52
C LYS A 111 9.54 0.34 21.12
N ALA A 112 8.88 -0.33 22.06
CA ALA A 112 7.47 -0.68 21.92
C ALA A 112 6.71 0.59 21.52
N LEU A 113 6.00 0.57 20.39
CA LEU A 113 5.13 1.69 20.05
C LEU A 113 4.10 1.81 21.17
N LYS A 114 4.09 2.94 21.88
CA LYS A 114 3.02 3.22 22.86
C LYS A 114 1.69 3.35 22.11
N SER A 115 0.57 3.28 22.81
CA SER A 115 -0.76 3.52 22.21
C SER A 115 -0.83 4.84 21.42
N LEU A 116 -0.16 5.90 21.91
CA LEU A 116 -0.03 7.19 21.22
C LEU A 116 0.65 7.08 19.83
N GLU A 117 1.49 6.08 19.68
CA GLU A 117 2.29 5.80 18.50
C GLU A 117 1.48 4.97 17.48
N VAL A 118 0.59 4.08 17.93
CA VAL A 118 -0.46 3.44 17.10
C VAL A 118 -1.39 4.50 16.54
N VAL A 119 -1.93 5.39 17.39
CA VAL A 119 -2.82 6.49 16.98
C VAL A 119 -2.14 7.38 15.94
N LYS A 120 -0.87 7.74 16.13
CA LYS A 120 -0.12 8.55 15.17
C LYS A 120 0.06 7.85 13.83
N PHE A 121 0.51 6.59 13.83
CA PHE A 121 0.82 5.87 12.59
C PHE A 121 -0.45 5.54 11.79
N VAL A 122 -1.45 4.93 12.45
CA VAL A 122 -2.73 4.60 11.82
C VAL A 122 -3.50 5.87 11.45
N GLY A 123 -3.47 6.89 12.31
CA GLY A 123 -4.14 8.16 12.07
C GLY A 123 -3.58 8.91 10.87
N TYR A 124 -2.25 8.95 10.70
CA TYR A 124 -1.61 9.54 9.53
C TYR A 124 -2.11 8.93 8.22
N PHE A 125 -2.08 7.60 8.10
CA PHE A 125 -2.52 6.91 6.89
C PHE A 125 -4.05 6.97 6.70
N SER A 126 -4.81 6.92 7.79
CA SER A 126 -6.28 7.06 7.74
C SER A 126 -6.71 8.42 7.22
N GLN A 127 -6.09 9.50 7.72
CA GLN A 127 -6.34 10.86 7.23
C GLN A 127 -5.98 10.98 5.75
N LYS A 128 -4.82 10.46 5.35
CA LYS A 128 -4.39 10.47 3.95
C LYS A 128 -5.36 9.73 3.02
N ILE A 129 -5.84 8.55 3.41
CA ILE A 129 -6.87 7.82 2.66
C ILE A 129 -8.14 8.66 2.58
N GLN A 130 -8.58 9.25 3.70
CA GLN A 130 -9.79 10.06 3.74
C GLN A 130 -9.71 11.27 2.80
N ASP A 131 -8.57 11.95 2.75
CA ASP A 131 -8.36 13.12 1.90
C ASP A 131 -8.34 12.77 0.41
N LEU A 132 -7.60 11.70 0.04
CA LEU A 132 -7.57 11.20 -1.34
C LEU A 132 -8.95 10.73 -1.79
N CYS A 133 -9.65 9.97 -0.96
CA CYS A 133 -10.96 9.43 -1.30
C CYS A 133 -12.01 10.53 -1.41
N LYS A 134 -11.96 11.56 -0.53
CA LYS A 134 -12.81 12.76 -0.70
C LYS A 134 -12.51 13.48 -2.01
N LYS A 135 -11.23 13.68 -2.34
CA LYS A 135 -10.80 14.36 -3.57
C LYS A 135 -11.32 13.67 -4.84
N TYR A 136 -11.29 12.34 -4.88
CA TYR A 136 -11.65 11.55 -6.08
C TYR A 136 -13.04 10.90 -6.01
N GLY A 137 -13.82 11.18 -4.96
CA GLY A 137 -15.16 10.60 -4.77
C GLY A 137 -15.14 9.08 -4.60
N LYS A 138 -14.16 8.54 -3.88
CA LYS A 138 -13.97 7.10 -3.64
C LYS A 138 -14.36 6.72 -2.22
N GLU A 139 -14.56 5.42 -1.98
CA GLU A 139 -14.72 4.87 -0.64
C GLU A 139 -13.35 4.58 -0.02
N GLY A 140 -13.07 5.16 1.15
CA GLY A 140 -11.82 4.92 1.88
C GLY A 140 -11.86 3.65 2.71
N GLN A 141 -10.83 2.82 2.61
CA GLN A 141 -10.69 1.58 3.38
C GLN A 141 -9.38 1.54 4.18
N ILE A 142 -9.44 1.04 5.42
CA ILE A 142 -8.26 0.75 6.23
C ILE A 142 -8.24 -0.71 6.65
N TRP A 143 -7.12 -1.37 6.40
CA TRP A 143 -6.86 -2.74 6.88
C TRP A 143 -6.11 -2.69 8.21
N ILE A 144 -6.73 -3.22 9.25
CA ILE A 144 -6.19 -3.28 10.61
C ILE A 144 -5.42 -4.59 10.80
N GLN A 145 -4.27 -4.50 11.47
CA GLN A 145 -3.49 -5.68 11.83
C GLN A 145 -4.22 -6.47 12.92
N ALA A 146 -4.62 -7.70 12.60
CA ALA A 146 -5.19 -8.66 13.57
C ALA A 146 -4.41 -9.99 13.59
N PHE A 147 -3.17 -9.98 13.08
CA PHE A 147 -2.24 -11.11 13.08
C PHE A 147 -0.90 -10.70 13.69
N LYS A 148 -0.19 -11.68 14.26
CA LYS A 148 1.12 -11.47 14.93
C LYS A 148 1.06 -10.37 16.00
N ILE A 149 -0.07 -10.27 16.68
CA ILE A 149 -0.24 -9.40 17.85
C ILE A 149 0.43 -10.09 19.04
N PRO A 150 1.46 -9.49 19.66
CA PRO A 150 2.06 -10.03 20.87
C PRO A 150 1.07 -10.04 22.02
N GLU A 151 1.21 -11.03 22.91
CA GLU A 151 0.44 -11.10 24.14
C GLU A 151 0.51 -9.77 24.92
N GLY A 152 -0.64 -9.28 25.37
CA GLY A 152 -0.76 -8.03 26.12
C GLY A 152 -0.85 -6.76 25.26
N ARG A 153 -0.83 -6.87 23.93
CA ARG A 153 -0.98 -5.75 22.98
C ARG A 153 -2.32 -5.76 22.23
N GLU A 154 -3.26 -6.62 22.60
CA GLU A 154 -4.55 -6.80 21.92
C GLU A 154 -5.39 -5.51 21.90
N GLN A 155 -5.30 -4.68 22.95
CA GLN A 155 -5.98 -3.39 23.02
C GLN A 155 -5.55 -2.42 21.91
N GLU A 156 -4.36 -2.59 21.33
CA GLU A 156 -3.90 -1.75 20.22
C GLU A 156 -4.75 -1.94 18.96
N VAL A 157 -5.35 -3.11 18.77
CA VAL A 157 -6.28 -3.38 17.67
C VAL A 157 -7.52 -2.50 17.80
N ALA A 158 -8.10 -2.42 19.00
CA ALA A 158 -9.24 -1.55 19.28
C ALA A 158 -8.88 -0.08 19.06
N ILE A 159 -7.73 0.36 19.59
CA ILE A 159 -7.22 1.72 19.40
C ILE A 159 -7.06 2.06 17.90
N ALA A 160 -6.53 1.13 17.10
CA ALA A 160 -6.34 1.34 15.66
C ALA A 160 -7.69 1.45 14.92
N ILE A 161 -8.68 0.63 15.27
CA ILE A 161 -10.04 0.69 14.73
C ILE A 161 -10.68 2.04 15.07
N ASP A 162 -10.67 2.43 16.35
CA ASP A 162 -11.24 3.69 16.82
C ASP A 162 -10.57 4.89 16.15
N THR A 163 -9.25 4.84 15.98
CA THR A 163 -8.49 5.89 15.28
C THR A 163 -8.97 6.06 13.84
N ALA A 164 -9.07 4.98 13.07
CA ALA A 164 -9.54 5.05 11.68
C ALA A 164 -11.01 5.49 11.62
N TYR A 165 -11.86 4.94 12.48
CA TYR A 165 -13.28 5.26 12.55
C TYR A 165 -13.52 6.75 12.86
N ASN A 166 -12.81 7.30 13.85
CA ASN A 166 -12.96 8.70 14.25
C ASN A 166 -12.53 9.69 13.15
N LEU A 167 -11.68 9.26 12.22
CA LEU A 167 -11.26 10.05 11.05
C LEU A 167 -12.22 9.95 9.85
N GLY A 168 -13.31 9.20 9.98
CA GLY A 168 -14.36 9.10 8.96
C GLY A 168 -14.28 7.85 8.08
N ILE A 169 -13.30 6.98 8.29
CA ILE A 169 -13.25 5.68 7.61
C ILE A 169 -14.42 4.82 8.09
N ARG A 170 -15.17 4.23 7.15
CA ARG A 170 -16.32 3.36 7.44
C ARG A 170 -16.18 1.95 6.89
N ASN A 171 -15.25 1.74 5.97
CA ASN A 171 -14.85 0.43 5.49
C ASN A 171 -13.57 0.01 6.21
N ILE A 172 -13.72 -0.78 7.28
CA ILE A 172 -12.61 -1.30 8.08
C ILE A 172 -12.51 -2.80 7.82
N ALA A 173 -11.35 -3.24 7.33
CA ALA A 173 -11.03 -4.63 7.09
C ALA A 173 -9.96 -5.10 8.06
N ALA A 174 -9.84 -6.40 8.27
CA ALA A 174 -8.78 -6.99 9.09
C ALA A 174 -8.33 -8.32 8.48
N TRP A 175 -7.03 -8.60 8.55
CA TRP A 175 -6.51 -9.94 8.27
C TRP A 175 -6.68 -10.80 9.51
N GLY A 176 -7.61 -11.76 9.42
CA GLY A 176 -8.09 -12.52 10.57
C GLY A 176 -7.14 -13.61 11.07
N TYR A 177 -7.43 -14.10 12.27
CA TYR A 177 -6.82 -15.28 12.88
C TYR A 177 -7.40 -16.57 12.29
N ASP A 178 -6.58 -17.62 12.15
CA ASP A 178 -6.82 -18.93 11.53
C ASP A 178 -7.21 -18.96 10.03
N GLY A 179 -8.07 -18.06 9.53
CA GLY A 179 -8.32 -17.91 8.08
C GLY A 179 -7.09 -17.45 7.29
N CYS A 180 -6.07 -16.95 7.99
CA CYS A 180 -4.78 -16.53 7.46
C CYS A 180 -3.61 -17.31 8.06
N ARG A 181 -3.83 -18.52 8.60
CA ARG A 181 -2.80 -19.31 9.31
C ARG A 181 -1.46 -19.41 8.56
N SER A 182 -1.49 -19.50 7.22
CA SER A 182 -0.29 -19.55 6.36
C SER A 182 0.55 -18.27 6.33
N ILE A 183 -0.01 -17.11 6.68
CA ILE A 183 0.69 -15.81 6.75
C ILE A 183 0.78 -15.24 8.18
N SER A 184 -0.01 -15.78 9.12
CA SER A 184 -0.08 -15.36 10.52
C SER A 184 0.89 -16.09 11.46
N SER A 185 1.43 -17.25 11.07
CA SER A 185 2.49 -17.97 11.80
C SER A 185 3.87 -17.35 11.64
#